data_AF-A0A6A4NKD1-F1
#
_entry.id   AF-A0A6A4NKD1-F1
#
_cell.length_a   1.000
_cell.length_b   1.000
_cell.length_c   1.000
_cell.angle_alpha   90.00
_cell.angle_beta   90.00
_cell.angle_gamma   90.00
#
_symmetry.space_group_name_H-M   'P 1'
#
loop_
_entity.id
_entity.type
_entity.pdbx_description
1 polymer ?
#
loop_
_entity_poly.entity_id
_entity_poly.type
_entity_poly.pdbx_seq_one_letter_code
_entity_poly.pdbx_strand_id
1 'polypeptide(L)' 'MQEHKETVLSRHSERLAIAFGLIATLPEIPIQIVKNLRVCGDCHAFIKLVSLIEKRYIVVRDSNRFHHFKGGLCSCGDYW' A
#
# COMPACT_ATOMS: atom_id res chain seq x y z
N MET A 1 3.14 30.64 2.07
CA MET A 1 2.13 29.89 2.86
C MET A 1 1.34 28.98 1.91
N GLN A 2 2.00 27.96 1.35
CA GLN A 2 1.38 26.99 0.43
C GLN A 2 2.16 25.67 0.34
N GLU A 3 2.82 25.21 1.42
CA GLU A 3 3.71 24.02 1.37
C GLU A 3 3.29 22.86 2.29
N HIS A 4 2.21 23.02 3.06
CA HIS A 4 1.79 22.00 4.04
C HIS A 4 0.67 21.07 3.56
N LYS A 5 -0.05 21.40 2.47
CA LYS A 5 -1.15 20.56 1.96
C LYS A 5 -0.66 19.44 1.04
N GLU A 6 0.41 19.64 0.28
CA GLU A 6 0.94 18.65 -0.66
C GLU A 6 1.72 17.53 0.05
N THR A 7 2.40 17.85 1.14
CA THR A 7 3.18 16.89 1.94
C THR A 7 2.31 15.83 2.61
N VAL A 8 1.11 16.20 3.07
CA VAL A 8 0.18 15.27 3.73
C VAL A 8 -0.51 14.33 2.73
N LEU A 9 -0.89 14.85 1.54
CA LEU A 9 -1.48 14.05 0.47
C LEU A 9 -0.46 13.10 -0.19
N SER A 10 0.80 13.55 -0.32
CA SER A 10 1.90 12.73 -0.86
C SER A 10 2.25 11.54 0.03
N ARG A 11 2.20 11.71 1.36
CA ARG A 11 2.74 10.74 2.32
C ARG A 11 1.97 9.41 2.41
N HIS A 12 0.71 9.37 1.96
CA HIS A 12 -0.18 8.21 2.11
C HIS A 12 -1.02 7.88 0.86
N SER A 13 -0.52 8.22 -0.32
CA SER A 13 -1.18 7.91 -1.60
C SER A 13 -1.48 6.42 -1.81
N GLU A 14 -0.76 5.52 -1.13
CA GLU A 14 -1.00 4.08 -1.14
C GLU A 14 -2.39 3.72 -0.60
N ARG A 15 -2.88 4.44 0.42
CA ARG A 15 -4.20 4.18 1.01
C ARG A 15 -5.29 4.45 -0.01
N LEU A 16 -5.16 5.56 -0.75
CA LEU A 16 -6.10 5.93 -1.80
C LEU A 16 -6.03 4.94 -2.97
N ALA A 17 -4.82 4.59 -3.42
CA ALA A 17 -4.62 3.61 -4.48
C ALA A 17 -5.22 2.24 -4.13
N ILE A 18 -5.06 1.78 -2.89
CA ILE A 18 -5.70 0.54 -2.41
C ILE A 18 -7.22 0.66 -2.40
N ALA A 19 -7.76 1.76 -1.85
CA ALA A 19 -9.21 1.96 -1.81
C ALA A 19 -9.82 1.91 -3.22
N PHE A 20 -9.20 2.61 -4.18
CA PHE A 20 -9.62 2.52 -5.59
C PHE A 20 -9.48 1.11 -6.15
N GLY A 21 -8.37 0.41 -5.89
CA GLY A 21 -8.17 -0.96 -6.33
C GLY A 21 -9.24 -1.92 -5.79
N LEU A 22 -9.64 -1.77 -4.53
CA LEU A 22 -10.71 -2.56 -3.92
C LEU A 22 -12.08 -2.29 -4.54
N ILE A 23 -12.39 -1.02 -4.83
CA ILE A 23 -13.66 -0.62 -5.46
C ILE A 23 -13.73 -1.07 -6.93
N ALA A 24 -12.62 -0.94 -7.66
CA ALA A 24 -12.58 -1.14 -9.11
C ALA A 24 -12.40 -2.60 -9.53
N THR A 25 -12.09 -3.50 -8.60
CA THR A 25 -11.80 -4.91 -8.93
C THR A 25 -12.65 -5.85 -8.10
N LEU A 26 -13.02 -6.98 -8.70
CA LEU A 26 -13.74 -8.05 -8.01
C LEU A 26 -12.94 -8.58 -6.82
N PRO A 27 -13.59 -9.17 -5.79
CA PRO A 27 -12.90 -9.84 -4.69
C PRO A 27 -11.81 -10.80 -5.17
N GLU A 28 -10.79 -11.01 -4.33
CA GLU A 28 -9.67 -11.95 -4.57
C GLU A 28 -8.71 -11.60 -5.72
N ILE A 29 -9.05 -10.67 -6.63
CA ILE A 29 -8.15 -10.23 -7.71
C ILE A 29 -6.88 -9.56 -7.12
N PRO A 30 -5.65 -9.86 -7.54
CA PRO A 30 -4.50 -9.17 -6.98
C PRO A 30 -4.51 -7.65 -7.25
N ILE A 31 -4.12 -6.85 -6.26
CA ILE A 31 -3.93 -5.40 -6.42
C ILE A 31 -2.43 -5.10 -6.55
N GLN A 32 -2.04 -4.34 -7.56
CA GLN A 32 -0.65 -3.93 -7.79
C GLN A 32 -0.51 -2.42 -7.74
N ILE A 33 0.46 -1.92 -6.97
CA ILE A 33 0.74 -0.49 -6.81
C ILE A 33 2.21 -0.25 -7.10
N VAL A 34 2.49 0.74 -7.95
CA VAL A 34 3.85 1.19 -8.25
C VAL A 34 4.00 2.63 -7.77
N LYS A 35 5.04 2.89 -6.98
CA LYS A 35 5.40 4.23 -6.51
C LYS A 35 6.90 4.47 -6.63
N ASN A 36 7.27 5.75 -6.66
CA ASN A 36 8.67 6.20 -6.76
C ASN A 36 9.29 6.55 -5.40
N LEU A 37 8.52 6.49 -4.31
CA LEU A 37 8.97 6.77 -2.95
C LEU A 37 8.88 5.49 -2.12
N ARG A 38 9.80 5.31 -1.17
CA ARG A 38 9.74 4.22 -0.17
C ARG A 38 8.37 4.20 0.54
N VAL A 39 7.80 3.03 0.81
CA VAL A 39 6.57 2.93 1.60
C VAL A 39 6.87 3.37 3.05
N CYS A 40 5.99 4.17 3.66
CA CYS A 40 6.16 4.53 5.07
C CYS A 40 5.61 3.42 5.98
N GLY A 41 6.05 3.38 7.25
CA GLY A 41 5.61 2.37 8.22
C GLY A 41 4.09 2.32 8.42
N ASP A 42 3.42 3.48 8.45
CA ASP A 42 1.96 3.56 8.59
C ASP A 42 1.24 2.94 7.38
N CYS A 43 1.69 3.26 6.16
CA CYS A 43 1.15 2.65 4.95
C CYS A 43 1.45 1.15 4.93
N HIS A 44 2.66 0.74 5.31
CA HIS A 44 3.03 -0.67 5.39
C HIS A 44 2.10 -1.46 6.33
N ALA A 45 1.83 -0.93 7.53
CA ALA A 45 0.90 -1.53 8.49
C ALA A 45 -0.55 -1.54 7.97
N PHE A 46 -1.00 -0.45 7.34
CA PHE A 46 -2.31 -0.37 6.72
C PHE A 46 -2.48 -1.44 5.63
N ILE A 47 -1.51 -1.59 4.73
CA ILE A 47 -1.59 -2.57 3.62
C ILE A 47 -1.64 -4.00 4.17
N LYS A 48 -0.87 -4.31 5.23
CA LYS A 48 -0.98 -5.61 5.93
C LYS A 48 -2.41 -5.84 6.40
N LEU A 49 -2.98 -4.89 7.15
CA LEU A 49 -4.34 -5.01 7.67
C LEU A 49 -5.35 -5.23 6.53
N VAL A 50 -5.25 -4.47 5.45
CA VAL A 50 -6.12 -4.65 4.27
C VAL A 50 -5.98 -6.05 3.68
N SER A 51 -4.75 -6.55 3.51
CA SER A 51 -4.53 -7.90 2.96
C SER A 51 -5.15 -9.01 3.82
N LEU A 52 -5.28 -8.78 5.13
CA LEU A 52 -5.91 -9.71 6.06
C LEU A 52 -7.44 -9.66 5.96
N ILE A 53 -8.03 -8.46 6.03
CA ILE A 53 -9.49 -8.29 6.10
C ILE A 53 -10.16 -8.56 4.74
N GLU A 54 -9.58 -8.04 3.65
CA GLU A 54 -10.10 -8.18 2.29
C GLU A 54 -9.67 -9.51 1.64
N LYS A 55 -8.85 -10.31 2.36
CA LYS A 55 -8.22 -11.54 1.85
C LYS A 55 -7.55 -11.32 0.49
N ARG A 56 -6.99 -10.13 0.28
CA ARG A 56 -6.41 -9.70 -1.00
C ARG A 56 -4.91 -9.92 -1.03
N TYR A 57 -4.42 -10.44 -2.14
CA TYR A 57 -2.99 -10.38 -2.43
C TYR A 57 -2.65 -9.00 -2.98
N ILE A 58 -1.77 -8.27 -2.29
CA ILE A 58 -1.38 -6.90 -2.67
C ILE A 58 0.13 -6.86 -2.90
N VAL A 59 0.54 -6.32 -4.04
CA VAL A 59 1.95 -6.12 -4.37
C VAL A 59 2.22 -4.64 -4.47
N VAL A 60 3.19 -4.14 -3.70
CA VAL A 60 3.64 -2.75 -3.78
C VAL A 60 5.10 -2.73 -4.21
N ARG A 61 5.38 -2.11 -5.34
CA ARG A 61 6.75 -1.77 -5.75
C ARG A 61 7.01 -0.33 -5.34
N ASP A 62 7.99 -0.14 -4.46
CA ASP A 62 8.47 1.18 -4.07
C ASP A 62 9.85 1.49 -4.67
N SER A 63 10.53 2.53 -4.20
CA SER A 63 11.87 2.90 -4.69
C SER A 63 12.96 1.87 -4.39
N ASN A 64 12.74 1.02 -3.40
CA ASN A 64 13.76 0.14 -2.84
C ASN A 64 13.52 -1.33 -3.22
N ARG A 65 12.27 -1.80 -3.15
CA ARG A 65 11.94 -3.22 -3.25
C ARG A 65 10.48 -3.47 -3.62
N PHE A 66 10.18 -4.75 -3.78
CA PHE A 66 8.82 -5.27 -3.84
C PHE A 66 8.39 -5.73 -2.45
N HIS A 67 7.18 -5.32 -2.07
CA HIS A 67 6.48 -5.75 -0.87
C HIS A 67 5.31 -6.62 -1.29
N HIS A 68 5.31 -7.87 -0.86
CA HIS A 68 4.21 -8.81 -1.12
C HIS A 68 3.41 -8.98 0.17
N PHE A 69 2.17 -8.49 0.15
CA PHE A 69 1.27 -8.55 1.29
C PHE A 69 0.24 -9.65 1.10
N LYS A 70 0.16 -10.57 2.07
CA LYS A 70 -0.80 -11.67 2.09
C LYS A 70 -1.12 -12.04 3.53
N GLY A 71 -2.41 -12.08 3.88
CA GLY A 71 -2.86 -12.56 5.19
C GLY A 71 -2.27 -11.78 6.37
N GLY A 72 -2.09 -10.46 6.23
CA GLY A 72 -1.56 -9.62 7.31
C GLY A 72 -0.05 -9.59 7.41
N LEU A 73 0.68 -10.26 6.53
CA LEU A 73 2.15 -10.33 6.51
C LEU A 73 2.70 -9.67 5.27
N CYS A 74 3.93 -9.14 5.37
CA CYS A 74 4.70 -8.65 4.23
C CYS A 74 5.99 -9.45 4.07
N SER A 75 6.36 -9.75 2.83
CA SER A 75 7.62 -10.43 2.50
C SER A 75 8.89 -9.69 2.92
N CYS A 76 8.81 -8.39 3.22
CA CYS A 76 9.98 -7.60 3.58
C CYS A 76 10.42 -7.76 5.04
N GLY A 77 9.67 -8.49 5.88
CA GLY A 77 10.01 -8.72 7.28
C GLY A 77 10.00 -7.46 8.15
N ASP A 78 9.13 -6.49 7.81
CA ASP A 78 9.00 -5.20 8.51
C ASP A 78 10.16 -4.22 8.32
N TYR A 79 10.87 -4.31 7.20
CA TYR A 79 11.89 -3.33 6.82
C TYR A 79 11.38 -2.22 5.88
N TRP A 80 10.06 -1.95 5.88
CA TRP A 80 9.27 -1.02 5.03
C TRP A 80 10.10 -0.17 4.07
#